data_AF-A0A419GME1-F1
#
_entry.id   AF-A0A419GME1-F1
#
_cell.length_a   1.000
_cell.length_b   1.000
_cell.length_c   1.000
_cell.angle_alpha   90.00
_cell.angle_beta   90.00
_cell.angle_gamma   90.00
#
_symmetry.space_group_name_H-M   'P 1'
#
loop_
_entity.id
_entity.type
_entity.pdbx_description
1 polymer ?
#
loop_
_entity_poly.entity_id
_entity_poly.type
_entity_poly.pdbx_seq_one_letter_code
_entity_poly.pdbx_strand_id
1 'polypeptide(L)'
;MYEPRTFVLERDAEGNVIEAFTPDFYLPEQDLFIELTTMKQAHVTKKNMKIRKIGEKFPEVNIKLFYKKDFLKLAQKYDLKADQ
;
A
#
# COMPACT_ATOMS: atom_id res chain seq x y z
N MET A 1 15.59 0.39 -9.31
CA MET A 1 15.39 0.63 -7.87
C MET A 1 14.10 1.43 -7.73
N TYR A 2 13.16 1.01 -6.89
CA TYR A 2 11.91 1.75 -6.65
C TYR A 2 12.18 2.89 -5.66
N GLU A 3 11.70 4.10 -5.97
CA GLU A 3 11.70 5.20 -5.01
C GLU A 3 10.34 5.27 -4.31
N PRO A 4 10.28 5.34 -2.97
CA PRO A 4 9.03 5.41 -2.23
C PRO A 4 8.18 6.62 -2.66
N ARG A 5 7.02 6.37 -3.25
CA ARG A 5 6.06 7.43 -3.61
C ARG A 5 5.12 7.70 -2.45
N THR A 6 5.11 8.94 -1.97
CA THR A 6 4.21 9.36 -0.88
C THR A 6 3.01 10.13 -1.42
N PHE A 7 1.82 9.70 -1.02
CA PHE A 7 0.55 10.36 -1.31
C PHE A 7 0.10 11.16 -0.10
N VAL A 8 0.04 12.49 -0.24
CA VAL A 8 -0.50 13.37 0.80
C VAL A 8 -2.02 13.36 0.72
N LEU A 9 -2.67 12.89 1.79
CA LEU A 9 -4.12 12.73 1.86
C LEU A 9 -4.79 13.92 2.53
N GLU A 10 -4.10 14.60 3.45
CA GLU A 10 -4.66 15.72 4.20
C GLU A 10 -3.58 16.72 4.58
N ARG A 11 -3.93 18.01 4.50
CA ARG A 11 -3.10 19.13 4.97
C ARG A 11 -3.93 20.03 5.87
N ASP A 12 -3.28 20.64 6.86
CA ASP A 12 -3.92 21.66 7.70
C ASP A 12 -4.03 23.02 6.96
N ALA A 13 -4.58 24.02 7.63
CA ALA A 13 -4.76 25.36 7.08
C ALA A 13 -3.43 26.08 6.80
N GLU A 14 -2.35 25.67 7.45
CA GLU A 14 -0.99 26.21 7.29
C GLU A 14 -0.21 25.45 6.19
N GLY A 15 -0.80 24.38 5.64
CA GLY A 15 -0.24 23.56 4.58
C GLY A 15 0.60 22.38 5.08
N ASN A 16 0.70 22.15 6.39
CA ASN A 16 1.44 21.01 6.95
C ASN A 16 0.72 19.69 6.66
N VAL A 17 1.47 18.61 6.44
CA VAL A 17 0.91 17.29 6.16
C VAL A 17 0.35 16.68 7.45
N ILE A 18 -0.97 16.52 7.53
CA ILE A 18 -1.65 15.82 8.64
C ILE A 18 -1.67 14.33 8.37
N GLU A 19 -1.96 13.94 7.13
CA GLU A 19 -2.11 12.54 6.75
C GLU A 19 -1.47 12.26 5.40
N ALA A 20 -0.66 11.22 5.36
CA ALA A 20 -0.07 10.70 4.15
C ALA A 20 -0.07 9.16 4.15
N PHE A 21 0.18 8.61 2.97
CA PHE A 21 0.31 7.18 2.74
C PHE A 21 1.48 6.93 1.77
N THR A 22 2.35 5.99 2.11
CA THR A 22 3.51 5.62 1.30
C THR A 22 3.47 4.10 1.11
N PRO A 23 3.16 3.59 -0.09
CA PRO A 23 3.08 2.15 -0.33
C PRO A 23 4.46 1.50 -0.26
N ASP A 24 4.50 0.26 0.24
CA ASP A 24 5.72 -0.54 0.35
C ASP A 24 6.36 -0.84 -1.02
N PHE A 25 5.56 -1.13 -2.05
CA PHE A 25 6.06 -1.52 -3.39
C PHE A 25 5.25 -0.88 -4.51
N TYR A 26 5.88 -0.84 -5.70
CA TYR A 26 5.24 -0.53 -6.96
C TYR A 26 5.64 -1.55 -8.01
N LEU A 27 4.66 -2.05 -8.75
CA LEU A 27 4.84 -2.96 -9.88
C LEU A 27 4.62 -2.18 -11.19
N PRO A 28 5.69 -1.80 -11.91
CA PRO A 28 5.59 -0.91 -13.07
C PRO A 28 4.79 -1.49 -14.23
N GLU A 29 4.91 -2.80 -14.47
CA GLU A 29 4.21 -3.47 -15.58
C GLU A 29 2.69 -3.44 -15.44
N GLN A 30 2.20 -3.39 -14.20
CA GLN A 30 0.78 -3.38 -13.86
C GLN A 30 0.30 -2.00 -13.39
N ASP A 31 1.18 -1.01 -13.34
CA ASP A 31 0.94 0.31 -12.73
C ASP A 31 0.23 0.20 -11.36
N LEU A 32 0.77 -0.63 -10.47
CA LEU A 32 0.10 -1.04 -9.23
C LEU A 32 0.98 -0.82 -8.01
N PHE A 33 0.48 -0.05 -7.05
CA PHE A 33 1.05 0.06 -5.72
C PHE A 33 0.56 -1.07 -4.80
N ILE A 34 1.49 -1.63 -4.03
CA ILE A 34 1.21 -2.71 -3.09
C ILE A 34 1.62 -2.27 -1.69
N GLU A 35 0.71 -2.47 -0.75
CA GLU A 35 0.95 -2.33 0.68
C GLU A 35 0.89 -3.69 1.35
N LEU A 36 1.93 -4.09 2.07
CA LEU A 36 1.92 -5.32 2.85
C LEU A 36 1.35 -5.05 4.26
N THR A 37 0.58 -6.00 4.78
CA THR A 37 0.13 -5.97 6.17
C THR A 37 0.22 -7.35 6.85
N THR A 38 0.75 -7.34 8.06
CA THR A 38 0.82 -8.49 8.98
C THR A 38 -0.12 -8.33 10.18
N MET A 39 -0.80 -7.19 10.29
CA MET A 39 -1.31 -6.68 11.57
C MET A 39 -2.73 -7.16 11.95
N LYS A 40 -3.05 -6.97 13.24
CA LYS A 40 -4.39 -7.14 13.84
C LYS A 40 -5.41 -6.21 13.17
N GLN A 41 -6.67 -6.66 13.09
CA GLN A 41 -7.76 -6.06 12.30
C GLN A 41 -7.98 -4.54 12.52
N ALA A 42 -7.75 -4.02 13.72
CA ALA A 42 -7.90 -2.59 14.03
C ALA A 42 -6.96 -1.66 13.21
N HIS A 43 -5.75 -2.11 12.87
CA HIS A 43 -4.81 -1.31 12.06
C HIS A 43 -5.15 -1.36 10.57
N VAL A 44 -5.77 -2.46 10.13
CA VAL A 44 -6.26 -2.62 8.75
C VAL A 44 -7.38 -1.62 8.45
N THR A 45 -8.26 -1.32 9.42
CA THR A 45 -9.31 -0.30 9.25
C THR A 45 -8.71 1.06 8.87
N LYS A 46 -7.67 1.52 9.59
CA LYS A 46 -7.01 2.79 9.29
C LYS A 46 -6.33 2.77 7.91
N LYS A 47 -5.65 1.69 7.54
CA LYS A 47 -5.05 1.56 6.19
C LYS A 47 -6.13 1.58 5.09
N ASN A 48 -7.25 0.89 5.28
CA ASN A 48 -8.36 0.90 4.32
C ASN A 48 -9.00 2.27 4.17
N MET A 49 -9.15 3.03 5.26
CA MET A 49 -9.63 4.42 5.18
C MET A 49 -8.68 5.29 4.33
N LYS A 50 -7.37 5.17 4.55
CA LYS A 50 -6.37 5.89 3.73
C LYS A 50 -6.41 5.47 2.26
N ILE A 51 -6.54 4.18 1.97
CA ILE A 51 -6.66 3.67 0.59
C ILE A 51 -7.92 4.22 -0.10
N ARG A 52 -9.05 4.31 0.62
CA ARG A 52 -10.26 4.95 0.10
C ARG A 52 -10.01 6.43 -0.23
N LYS A 53 -9.37 7.18 0.67
CA LYS A 53 -8.97 8.58 0.42
C LYS A 53 -8.03 8.70 -0.80
N ILE A 54 -7.14 7.73 -1.03
CA ILE A 54 -6.32 7.69 -2.25
C ILE A 54 -7.22 7.55 -3.47
N GLY A 55 -8.15 6.59 -3.49
CA GLY A 55 -9.05 6.40 -4.63
C GLY A 55 -9.95 7.62 -4.91
N GLU A 56 -10.28 8.39 -3.89
CA GLU A 56 -11.04 9.65 -4.03
C GLU A 56 -10.17 10.80 -4.57
N LYS A 57 -8.91 10.93 -4.11
CA LYS A 57 -8.03 12.07 -4.46
C LYS A 57 -7.14 11.83 -5.68
N PHE A 58 -6.79 10.59 -5.94
CA PHE A 58 -5.88 10.13 -6.98
C PHE A 58 -6.54 8.95 -7.71
N PRO A 59 -7.63 9.19 -8.47
CA PRO A 59 -8.41 8.13 -9.10
C PRO A 59 -7.61 7.28 -10.11
N GLU A 60 -6.49 7.80 -10.62
CA GLU A 60 -5.55 7.11 -11.49
C GLU A 60 -4.64 6.11 -10.75
N VAL A 61 -4.56 6.18 -9.42
CA VAL A 61 -3.63 5.37 -8.63
C VAL A 61 -4.27 4.02 -8.30
N ASN A 62 -3.73 2.95 -8.89
CA ASN A 62 -4.10 1.60 -8.49
C ASN A 62 -3.30 1.21 -7.24
N ILE A 63 -4.00 0.91 -6.14
CA ILE A 63 -3.38 0.44 -4.91
C ILE A 63 -4.11 -0.74 -4.30
N LYS A 64 -3.35 -1.74 -3.81
CA LYS A 64 -3.90 -2.93 -3.15
C LYS A 64 -3.20 -3.24 -1.83
N LEU A 65 -3.99 -3.60 -0.83
CA LEU A 65 -3.52 -4.11 0.45
C LEU A 65 -3.39 -5.63 0.38
N PHE A 66 -2.20 -6.16 0.62
CA PHE A 66 -1.90 -7.58 0.63
C PHE A 66 -1.59 -8.07 2.04
N TYR A 67 -2.27 -9.12 2.46
CA TYR A 67 -1.92 -9.80 3.71
C TYR A 67 -0.68 -10.64 3.50
N LYS A 68 0.32 -10.50 4.39
CA LYS A 68 1.55 -11.31 4.34
C LYS A 68 1.24 -12.81 4.29
N LYS A 69 0.18 -13.26 4.97
CA LYS A 69 -0.25 -14.67 4.94
C LYS A 69 -0.65 -15.12 3.54
N ASP A 70 -1.37 -14.29 2.80
CA ASP A 70 -1.82 -14.62 1.45
C ASP A 70 -0.66 -14.56 0.46
N PHE A 71 0.25 -13.60 0.63
CA PHE A 71 1.50 -13.56 -0.12
C PHE A 71 2.35 -14.82 0.11
N LEU A 72 2.54 -15.22 1.37
CA LEU A 72 3.31 -16.43 1.70
C LEU A 72 2.67 -17.71 1.15
N LYS A 73 1.32 -17.81 1.17
CA LYS A 73 0.60 -18.92 0.54
C LYS A 73 0.80 -18.94 -0.97
N LEU A 74 0.77 -17.76 -1.60
CA LEU A 74 1.00 -17.63 -3.04
C LEU A 74 2.43 -18.03 -3.39
N ALA A 75 3.42 -17.54 -2.64
CA ALA A 75 4.83 -17.88 -2.81
C ALA A 75 5.08 -19.38 -2.68
N GLN A 76 4.48 -20.04 -1.68
CA GLN A 76 4.54 -21.50 -1.52
C GLN A 76 3.90 -22.23 -2.71
N LYS A 77 2.75 -21.76 -3.21
CA LYS A 77 2.07 -22.38 -4.36
C LYS A 77 2.91 -22.33 -5.64
N TYR A 78 3.70 -21.27 -5.82
CA TYR A 78 4.52 -21.05 -7.02
C TYR A 78 6.00 -21.46 -6.84
N ASP A 79 6.33 -22.17 -5.75
CA ASP A 79 7.70 -22.55 -5.37
C ASP A 79 8.71 -21.40 -5.47
N LEU A 80 8.26 -20.18 -5.15
CA LEU A 80 9.11 -19.01 -5.08
C LEU A 80 10.01 -19.16 -3.86
N LYS A 81 11.18 -19.77 -4.06
CA LYS A 81 12.26 -19.71 -3.09
C LYS A 81 12.71 -18.27 -3.03
N ALA A 82 12.36 -17.59 -1.93
CA ALA A 82 13.11 -16.41 -1.53
C ALA A 82 14.52 -16.94 -1.25
N ASP A 83 15.48 -16.65 -2.13
CA ASP A 83 16.88 -16.93 -1.85
C ASP A 83 17.24 -16.34 -0.47
N GLN A 84 17.95 -17.16 0.30
CA GLN A 84 18.19 -17.05 1.75
C GLN A 84 18.76 -15.71 2.21
#